data_AF-A0A1X9MFI1-F1
#
_entry.id   AF-A0A1X9MFI1-F1
#
_cell.length_a   1.000
_cell.length_b   1.000
_cell.length_c   1.000
_cell.angle_alpha   90.00
_cell.angle_beta   90.00
_cell.angle_gamma   90.00
#
_symmetry.space_group_name_H-M   'P 1'
#
loop_
_entity.id
_entity.type
_entity.pdbx_description
1 polymer ?
#
loop_
_entity_poly.entity_id
_entity_poly.type
_entity_poly.pdbx_seq_one_letter_code
_entity_poly.pdbx_strand_id
1 'polypeptide(L)'
;MNQRIWLPHLEGAIPPEAHSDNLSMYTIALEGWRRGLTLKFYSVYKSGDRLKIRYSLSYQGREHFFSHSLGDKITEESIKVCKSKELTKQTLTQAGVPVPKGRNFTSEHSIDEMIEFAKTVEFPLVAKPTNGSLGRGVIVNIANINSLREALVHIRETLQYDDIIIEQHVEGEECRIYVIEDQVIGAANRIPAHIIGDGKSTVKELIDLKNKHRKTNPSLSKRLIKIDDEVLRLIESTGYTLDSIPKQGEQLFLREKSNLSAGGDPVDFTPQLTEETRAIAVQAAKAAGLAHCGLDMIIDTKRNTGVVIEVNSRAHIGSIMFPERGEGRDVPKAIIDYYFPETVGSNIENVYFNYKTIVSLLRSGVVGEFIVPSAPSQPLVQKSYLLTGKVQGVGYRRFLQRKAISFRLHGFAENLKDKKLLVVVAGTKEDILRFDEFIKTERPLKATVKSIQEQEWTKAVNVGFEVLGENKPKLPVKLKRELQVEREKNKQLTEEMTKLEEKYNLMKRKYRRIEESLSWRITRPIRKLKIMTSRGKR
;
A
#
# COMPACT_ATOMS: atom_id res chain seq x y z
N MET A 1 5.40 -29.38 7.79
CA MET A 1 5.61 -29.09 6.36
C MET A 1 5.19 -27.65 6.13
N ASN A 2 6.11 -26.77 5.72
CA ASN A 2 5.77 -25.39 5.35
C ASN A 2 4.98 -25.43 4.05
N GLN A 3 3.65 -25.57 4.16
CA GLN A 3 2.73 -25.42 3.04
C GLN A 3 2.98 -24.03 2.46
N ARG A 4 3.24 -23.93 1.16
CA ARG A 4 3.53 -22.66 0.49
C ARG A 4 2.29 -21.77 0.59
N ILE A 5 2.40 -20.64 1.30
CA ILE A 5 1.26 -19.76 1.58
C ILE A 5 1.14 -18.64 0.54
N TRP A 6 2.22 -18.34 -0.20
CA TRP A 6 2.30 -17.19 -1.11
C TRP A 6 2.58 -17.60 -2.56
N LEU A 7 2.33 -16.68 -3.49
CA LEU A 7 2.52 -16.85 -4.93
C LEU A 7 4.01 -17.10 -5.27
N PRO A 8 4.37 -18.25 -5.89
CA PRO A 8 5.76 -18.62 -6.13
C PRO A 8 6.57 -17.57 -6.91
N HIS A 9 5.97 -16.93 -7.92
CA HIS A 9 6.64 -15.93 -8.77
C HIS A 9 6.97 -14.61 -8.04
N LEU A 10 6.48 -14.41 -6.81
CA LEU A 10 6.79 -13.26 -5.96
C LEU A 10 7.92 -13.54 -4.96
N GLU A 11 8.35 -14.81 -4.81
CA GLU A 11 9.41 -15.18 -3.89
C GLU A 11 10.75 -14.55 -4.29
N GLY A 12 11.32 -13.74 -3.38
CA GLY A 12 12.56 -12.99 -3.65
C GLY A 12 12.40 -11.83 -4.64
N ALA A 13 11.22 -11.65 -5.25
CA ALA A 13 10.96 -10.56 -6.19
C ALA A 13 10.51 -9.27 -5.50
N ILE A 14 10.09 -9.32 -4.23
CA ILE A 14 9.56 -8.15 -3.51
C ILE A 14 10.66 -7.48 -2.68
N PRO A 15 11.05 -6.25 -3.03
CA PRO A 15 12.04 -5.51 -2.25
C PRO A 15 11.43 -4.95 -0.94
N PRO A 16 12.21 -4.81 0.15
CA PRO A 16 11.74 -4.25 1.42
C PRO A 16 11.06 -2.88 1.32
N GLU A 17 11.50 -2.05 0.36
CA GLU A 17 10.93 -0.73 0.07
C GLU A 17 9.48 -0.80 -0.43
N ALA A 18 9.09 -1.93 -1.02
CA ALA A 18 7.73 -2.22 -1.48
C ALA A 18 6.82 -2.79 -0.39
N HIS A 19 7.34 -3.24 0.76
CA HIS A 19 6.51 -3.87 1.79
C HIS A 19 5.41 -2.95 2.34
N SER A 20 4.31 -3.58 2.77
CA SER A 20 3.11 -2.94 3.33
C SER A 20 2.41 -2.00 2.35
N ASP A 21 2.40 -0.68 2.57
CA ASP A 21 1.52 0.25 1.85
C ASP A 21 1.82 0.37 0.35
N ASN A 22 3.07 0.10 -0.04
CA ASN A 22 3.49 0.13 -1.44
C ASN A 22 3.34 -1.23 -2.14
N LEU A 23 2.91 -2.27 -1.42
CA LEU A 23 2.97 -3.64 -1.93
C LEU A 23 2.05 -3.83 -3.12
N SER A 24 0.81 -3.32 -3.03
CA SER A 24 -0.14 -3.34 -4.14
C SER A 24 0.38 -2.60 -5.37
N MET A 25 0.96 -1.42 -5.17
CA MET A 25 1.54 -0.64 -6.27
C MET A 25 2.66 -1.41 -6.96
N TYR A 26 3.59 -1.96 -6.17
CA TYR A 26 4.75 -2.65 -6.69
C TYR A 26 4.37 -3.95 -7.41
N THR A 27 3.49 -4.76 -6.84
CA THR A 27 3.10 -6.06 -7.40
C THR A 27 2.32 -5.92 -8.71
N ILE A 28 1.42 -4.94 -8.82
CA ILE A 28 0.72 -4.65 -10.09
C ILE A 28 1.69 -4.11 -11.14
N ALA A 29 2.58 -3.19 -10.75
CA ALA A 29 3.61 -2.66 -11.65
C ALA A 29 4.58 -3.77 -12.12
N LEU A 30 4.98 -4.66 -11.22
CA LEU A 30 5.85 -5.81 -11.51
C LEU A 30 5.19 -6.77 -12.49
N GLU A 31 3.93 -7.13 -12.24
CA GLU A 31 3.17 -8.00 -13.13
C GLU A 31 3.11 -7.39 -14.53
N GLY A 32 2.64 -6.15 -14.66
CA GLY A 32 2.55 -5.48 -15.95
C GLY A 32 3.90 -5.42 -16.68
N TRP A 33 4.96 -5.03 -15.98
CA TRP A 33 6.31 -4.96 -16.54
C TRP A 33 6.84 -6.32 -17.01
N ARG A 34 6.57 -7.41 -16.29
CA ARG A 34 6.95 -8.77 -16.71
C ARG A 34 6.22 -9.26 -17.96
N ARG A 35 5.07 -8.65 -18.29
CA ARG A 35 4.36 -8.89 -19.55
C ARG A 35 4.84 -8.03 -20.72
N GLY A 36 5.94 -7.31 -20.53
CA GLY A 36 6.51 -6.43 -21.56
C GLY A 36 5.83 -5.06 -21.66
N LEU A 37 4.99 -4.69 -20.69
CA LEU A 37 4.43 -3.34 -20.63
C LEU A 37 5.52 -2.32 -20.30
N THR A 38 5.44 -1.16 -20.93
CA THR A 38 6.31 -0.04 -20.57
C THR A 38 5.85 0.51 -19.23
N LEU A 39 6.70 0.41 -18.22
CA LEU A 39 6.42 0.86 -16.86
C LEU A 39 7.08 2.21 -16.60
N LYS A 40 6.30 3.20 -16.18
CA LYS A 40 6.78 4.53 -15.78
C LYS A 40 6.32 4.84 -14.36
N PHE A 41 7.24 5.26 -13.51
CA PHE A 41 6.92 5.82 -12.19
C PHE A 41 7.07 7.34 -12.22
N TYR A 42 6.21 8.05 -11.50
CA TYR A 42 6.24 9.52 -11.49
C TYR A 42 5.77 10.12 -10.17
N SER A 43 6.26 11.33 -9.92
CA SER A 43 6.02 12.13 -8.73
C SER A 43 4.77 13.00 -8.88
N VAL A 44 3.89 12.98 -7.87
CA VAL A 44 2.71 13.84 -7.79
C VAL A 44 2.72 14.59 -6.47
N TYR A 45 2.60 15.91 -6.53
CA TYR A 45 2.46 16.78 -5.36
C TYR A 45 0.98 17.01 -5.08
N LYS A 46 0.52 16.69 -3.86
CA LYS A 46 -0.81 17.04 -3.38
C LYS A 46 -0.74 18.28 -2.48
N SER A 47 -1.84 19.03 -2.40
CA SER A 47 -2.01 20.17 -1.50
C SER A 47 -1.52 19.83 -0.08
N GLY A 48 -0.48 20.53 0.39
CA GLY A 48 0.21 20.24 1.66
C GLY A 48 1.57 19.53 1.54
N ASP A 49 2.32 19.74 0.45
CA ASP A 49 3.74 19.38 0.23
C ASP A 49 4.12 17.89 0.35
N ARG A 50 3.16 16.97 0.36
CA ARG A 50 3.46 15.54 0.42
C ARG A 50 3.63 14.94 -0.97
N LEU A 51 4.88 14.65 -1.33
CA LEU A 51 5.24 13.86 -2.50
C LEU A 51 4.59 12.47 -2.45
N LYS A 52 3.85 12.12 -3.52
CA LYS A 52 3.32 10.78 -3.76
C LYS A 52 3.93 10.21 -5.03
N ILE A 53 4.27 8.93 -5.02
CA ILE A 53 4.71 8.21 -6.22
C ILE A 53 3.49 7.49 -6.80
N ARG A 54 3.32 7.60 -8.12
CA ARG A 54 2.34 6.87 -8.92
C ARG A 54 3.06 6.13 -10.05
N TYR A 55 2.32 5.32 -10.79
CA TYR A 55 2.85 4.61 -11.94
C TYR A 55 1.84 4.54 -13.06
N SER A 56 2.35 4.33 -14.26
CA SER A 56 1.55 4.02 -15.44
C SER A 56 2.17 2.84 -16.17
N LEU A 57 1.31 2.12 -16.86
CA LEU A 57 1.67 1.02 -17.75
C LEU A 57 1.20 1.38 -19.15
N SER A 58 2.01 1.12 -20.17
CA SER A 58 1.61 1.37 -21.55
C SER A 58 1.98 0.24 -22.50
N TYR A 59 1.13 0.05 -23.49
CA TYR A 59 1.27 -0.94 -24.55
C TYR A 59 0.71 -0.38 -25.86
N GLN A 60 1.48 -0.47 -26.95
CA GLN A 60 1.04 -0.08 -28.30
C GLN A 60 0.31 1.29 -28.37
N GLY A 61 0.80 2.29 -27.63
CA GLY A 61 0.23 3.64 -27.59
C GLY A 61 -0.94 3.84 -26.62
N ARG A 62 -1.47 2.79 -25.99
CA ARG A 62 -2.44 2.91 -24.88
C ARG A 62 -1.70 2.97 -23.54
N GLU A 63 -1.97 3.99 -22.74
CA GLU A 63 -1.39 4.16 -21.41
C GLU A 63 -2.49 4.20 -20.35
N HIS A 64 -2.31 3.44 -19.27
CA HIS A 64 -3.19 3.42 -18.10
C HIS A 64 -2.45 3.91 -16.86
N PHE A 65 -3.09 4.81 -16.10
CA PHE A 65 -2.53 5.43 -14.89
C PHE A 65 -3.08 4.81 -13.62
N PHE A 66 -2.20 4.62 -12.63
CA PHE A 66 -2.54 3.94 -11.39
C PHE A 66 -2.10 4.71 -10.14
N SER A 67 -2.91 4.62 -9.10
CA SER A 67 -2.62 5.07 -7.75
C SER A 67 -2.84 3.91 -6.77
N HIS A 68 -1.75 3.21 -6.44
CA HIS A 68 -1.80 1.89 -5.81
C HIS A 68 -2.58 0.89 -6.68
N SER A 69 -3.69 0.34 -6.19
CA SER A 69 -4.59 -0.54 -6.94
C SER A 69 -5.59 0.20 -7.81
N LEU A 70 -5.91 1.47 -7.51
CA LEU A 70 -6.87 2.26 -8.28
C LEU A 70 -6.29 2.58 -9.67
N GLY A 71 -6.95 2.13 -10.74
CA GLY A 71 -6.63 2.49 -12.12
C GLY A 71 -7.61 3.53 -12.68
N ASP A 72 -7.27 4.09 -13.85
CA ASP A 72 -7.98 5.20 -14.50
C ASP A 72 -9.33 4.84 -15.16
N LYS A 73 -9.64 3.55 -15.33
CA LYS A 73 -10.98 3.10 -15.77
C LYS A 73 -12.05 3.29 -14.68
N ILE A 74 -11.66 3.60 -13.44
CA ILE A 74 -12.59 3.88 -12.33
C ILE A 74 -12.91 5.39 -12.32
N THR A 75 -14.19 5.73 -12.45
CA THR A 75 -14.64 7.11 -12.56
C THR A 75 -14.53 7.89 -11.25
N GLU A 76 -14.44 9.22 -11.33
CA GLU A 76 -14.46 10.09 -10.15
C GLU A 76 -15.77 9.99 -9.35
N GLU A 77 -16.88 9.71 -10.02
CA GLU A 77 -18.20 9.52 -9.40
C GLU A 77 -18.20 8.26 -8.52
N SER A 78 -17.75 7.12 -9.05
CA SER A 78 -17.60 5.87 -8.28
C SER A 78 -16.66 6.05 -7.08
N ILE A 79 -15.59 6.85 -7.24
CA ILE A 79 -14.68 7.19 -6.13
C ILE A 79 -15.39 8.04 -5.07
N LYS A 80 -16.27 8.98 -5.45
CA LYS A 80 -17.05 9.79 -4.51
C LYS A 80 -18.03 8.92 -3.73
N VAL A 81 -18.72 7.98 -4.40
CA VAL A 81 -19.60 6.99 -3.75
C VAL A 81 -18.84 6.28 -2.64
N CYS A 82 -17.70 5.66 -2.95
CA CYS A 82 -16.90 4.89 -1.98
C CYS A 82 -16.33 5.70 -0.81
N LYS A 83 -16.18 7.03 -0.95
CA LYS A 83 -15.65 7.88 0.13
C LYS A 83 -16.68 8.20 1.20
N SER A 84 -17.96 8.15 0.85
CA SER A 84 -19.06 8.38 1.78
C SER A 84 -19.71 7.05 2.14
N LYS A 85 -19.60 6.66 3.41
CA LYS A 85 -20.28 5.46 3.94
C LYS A 85 -21.79 5.55 3.72
N GLU A 86 -22.36 6.74 3.86
CA GLU A 86 -23.77 7.00 3.65
C GLU A 86 -24.18 6.80 2.18
N LEU A 87 -23.46 7.45 1.26
CA LEU A 87 -23.78 7.34 -0.18
C LEU A 87 -23.55 5.90 -0.68
N THR A 88 -22.49 5.23 -0.21
CA THR A 88 -22.26 3.81 -0.49
C THR A 88 -23.45 2.99 -0.02
N LYS A 89 -23.87 3.14 1.24
CA LYS A 89 -25.00 2.38 1.80
C LYS A 89 -26.30 2.62 1.04
N GLN A 90 -26.63 3.86 0.72
CA GLN A 90 -27.82 4.21 -0.06
C GLN A 90 -27.80 3.56 -1.44
N THR A 91 -26.67 3.65 -2.14
CA THR A 91 -26.47 3.05 -3.47
C THR A 91 -26.65 1.53 -3.43
N LEU A 92 -26.02 0.87 -2.46
CA LEU A 92 -26.15 -0.58 -2.26
C LEU A 92 -27.59 -0.99 -1.92
N THR A 93 -28.26 -0.25 -1.04
CA THR A 93 -29.65 -0.52 -0.65
C THR A 93 -30.61 -0.43 -1.84
N GLN A 94 -30.46 0.61 -2.67
CA GLN A 94 -31.26 0.79 -3.90
C GLN A 94 -31.05 -0.34 -4.91
N ALA A 95 -29.84 -0.91 -4.94
CA ALA A 95 -29.52 -2.04 -5.79
C ALA A 95 -29.93 -3.40 -5.21
N GLY A 96 -30.57 -3.44 -4.03
CA GLY A 96 -30.96 -4.67 -3.35
C GLY A 96 -29.81 -5.46 -2.72
N VAL A 97 -28.64 -4.82 -2.55
CA VAL A 97 -27.48 -5.45 -1.90
C VAL A 97 -27.69 -5.42 -0.38
N PRO A 98 -27.54 -6.56 0.33
CA PRO A 98 -27.66 -6.59 1.79
C PRO A 98 -26.61 -5.69 2.47
N VAL A 99 -27.09 -4.75 3.28
CA VAL A 99 -26.29 -3.85 4.13
C VAL A 99 -26.87 -3.82 5.55
N PRO A 100 -26.10 -3.44 6.59
CA PRO A 100 -26.62 -3.38 7.95
C PRO A 100 -27.79 -2.39 8.05
N LYS A 101 -28.91 -2.80 8.64
CA LYS A 101 -30.04 -1.89 8.89
C LYS A 101 -29.60 -0.78 9.85
N GLY A 102 -29.90 0.47 9.54
CA GLY A 102 -29.44 1.59 10.36
C GLY A 102 -29.44 2.92 9.64
N ARG A 103 -29.17 4.01 10.36
CA ARG A 103 -29.22 5.39 9.84
C ARG A 103 -28.04 6.22 10.34
N ASN A 104 -27.70 7.25 9.56
CA ASN A 104 -26.79 8.32 9.96
C ASN A 104 -27.54 9.41 10.75
N PHE A 105 -26.82 10.06 11.66
CA PHE A 105 -27.29 11.16 12.49
C PHE A 105 -26.22 12.24 12.52
N THR A 106 -26.62 13.48 12.30
CA THR A 106 -25.76 14.66 12.32
C THR A 106 -25.74 15.33 13.70
N SER A 107 -24.93 16.38 13.85
CA SER A 107 -24.93 17.26 15.05
C SER A 107 -26.31 17.80 15.43
N GLU A 108 -27.22 17.94 14.47
CA GLU A 108 -28.57 18.47 14.68
C GLU A 108 -29.49 17.50 15.46
N HIS A 109 -29.16 16.20 15.47
CA HIS A 109 -29.96 15.19 16.15
C HIS A 109 -29.50 15.03 17.59
N SER A 110 -30.43 15.02 18.54
CA SER A 110 -30.18 14.73 19.96
C SER A 110 -29.89 13.25 20.22
N ILE A 111 -29.28 12.94 21.37
CA ILE A 111 -29.06 11.55 21.80
C ILE A 111 -30.40 10.83 22.02
N ASP A 112 -31.44 11.52 22.47
CA ASP A 112 -32.75 10.89 22.67
C ASP A 112 -33.42 10.54 21.34
N GLU A 113 -33.32 11.38 20.31
CA GLU A 113 -33.80 11.03 18.95
C GLU A 113 -33.07 9.82 18.37
N MET A 114 -31.76 9.72 18.60
CA MET A 114 -30.95 8.55 18.23
C MET A 114 -31.43 7.27 18.94
N ILE A 115 -31.76 7.38 20.23
CA ILE A 115 -32.28 6.26 21.02
C ILE A 115 -33.67 5.85 20.56
N GLU A 116 -34.56 6.80 20.24
CA GLU A 116 -35.89 6.48 19.69
C GLU A 116 -35.79 5.72 18.37
N PHE A 117 -34.87 6.12 17.47
CA PHE A 117 -34.60 5.33 16.28
C PHE A 117 -34.05 3.93 16.64
N ALA A 118 -33.11 3.84 17.57
CA ALA A 118 -32.49 2.57 17.94
C ALA A 118 -33.51 1.53 18.46
N LYS A 119 -34.61 1.97 19.09
CA LYS A 119 -35.72 1.08 19.48
C LYS A 119 -36.42 0.40 18.29
N THR A 120 -36.28 0.96 17.08
CA THR A 120 -36.85 0.38 15.85
C THR A 120 -35.93 -0.65 15.18
N VAL A 121 -34.70 -0.81 15.69
CA VAL A 121 -33.70 -1.75 15.17
C VAL A 121 -33.46 -2.84 16.20
N GLU A 122 -33.30 -4.08 15.74
CA GLU A 122 -33.02 -5.22 16.61
C GLU A 122 -31.61 -5.13 17.21
N PHE A 123 -31.52 -5.32 18.53
CA PHE A 123 -30.25 -5.41 19.25
C PHE A 123 -29.58 -6.78 19.04
N PRO A 124 -28.24 -6.88 19.09
CA PRO A 124 -27.29 -5.83 19.44
C PRO A 124 -27.04 -4.81 18.31
N LEU A 125 -26.56 -3.62 18.69
CA LEU A 125 -26.27 -2.51 17.78
C LEU A 125 -24.78 -2.18 17.73
N VAL A 126 -24.42 -1.39 16.72
CA VAL A 126 -23.11 -0.78 16.51
C VAL A 126 -23.30 0.73 16.41
N ALA A 127 -22.50 1.48 17.16
CA ALA A 127 -22.41 2.93 17.03
C ALA A 127 -21.01 3.30 16.51
N LYS A 128 -20.95 4.08 15.42
CA LYS A 128 -19.67 4.48 14.80
C LYS A 128 -19.72 5.89 14.23
N PRO A 129 -18.63 6.67 14.32
CA PRO A 129 -18.56 7.97 13.68
C PRO A 129 -18.46 7.85 12.16
N THR A 130 -19.10 8.76 11.43
CA THR A 130 -19.12 8.76 9.95
C THR A 130 -17.71 8.97 9.37
N ASN A 131 -16.94 9.88 9.97
CA ASN A 131 -15.58 10.24 9.56
C ASN A 131 -14.46 9.51 10.33
N GLY A 132 -14.80 8.42 11.04
CA GLY A 132 -13.81 7.56 11.71
C GLY A 132 -12.99 6.73 10.73
N SER A 133 -11.68 6.64 10.99
CA SER A 133 -10.75 5.76 10.28
C SER A 133 -10.16 4.70 11.22
N LEU A 134 -9.75 3.55 10.68
CA LEU A 134 -9.10 2.46 11.43
C LEU A 134 -9.92 1.94 12.63
N GLY A 135 -11.24 2.05 12.57
CA GLY A 135 -12.14 1.64 13.65
C GLY A 135 -12.11 2.53 14.89
N ARG A 136 -11.54 3.74 14.82
CA ARG A 136 -11.58 4.71 15.94
C ARG A 136 -13.03 5.15 16.20
N GLY A 137 -13.46 5.10 17.46
CA GLY A 137 -14.82 5.44 17.87
C GLY A 137 -15.90 4.42 17.49
N VAL A 138 -15.52 3.28 16.89
CA VAL A 138 -16.46 2.19 16.64
C VAL A 138 -16.66 1.40 17.94
N ILE A 139 -17.90 1.38 18.42
CA ILE A 139 -18.36 0.60 19.56
C ILE A 139 -19.34 -0.46 19.03
N VAL A 140 -19.02 -1.73 19.29
CA VAL A 140 -19.78 -2.89 18.78
C VAL A 140 -20.48 -3.62 19.93
N ASN A 141 -21.40 -4.52 19.57
CA ASN A 141 -22.12 -5.37 20.52
C ASN A 141 -22.85 -4.59 21.64
N ILE A 142 -23.47 -3.47 21.27
CA ILE A 142 -24.28 -2.67 22.19
C ILE A 142 -25.57 -3.45 22.43
N ALA A 143 -25.72 -4.04 23.61
CA ALA A 143 -26.79 -5.00 23.90
C ALA A 143 -28.13 -4.36 24.32
N ASN A 144 -28.13 -3.10 24.78
CA ASN A 144 -29.33 -2.43 25.29
C ASN A 144 -29.21 -0.89 25.20
N ILE A 145 -30.32 -0.20 25.49
CA ILE A 145 -30.44 1.26 25.41
C ILE A 145 -29.47 2.00 26.35
N ASN A 146 -29.22 1.48 27.56
CA ASN A 146 -28.33 2.15 28.51
C ASN A 146 -26.90 2.15 27.99
N SER A 147 -26.42 0.98 27.54
CA SER A 147 -25.10 0.86 26.89
C SER A 147 -25.03 1.69 25.60
N LEU A 148 -26.13 1.84 24.85
CA LEU A 148 -26.17 2.72 23.69
C LEU A 148 -25.99 4.18 24.08
N ARG A 149 -26.68 4.65 25.13
CA ARG A 149 -26.56 6.02 25.62
C ARG A 149 -25.11 6.33 26.01
N GLU A 150 -24.48 5.45 26.78
CA GLU A 150 -23.08 5.58 27.18
C GLU A 150 -22.15 5.65 25.96
N ALA A 151 -22.37 4.77 24.97
CA ALA A 151 -21.61 4.76 23.73
C ALA A 151 -21.76 6.08 22.94
N LEU A 152 -22.98 6.60 22.81
CA LEU A 152 -23.25 7.85 22.09
C LEU A 152 -22.62 9.06 22.80
N VAL A 153 -22.73 9.13 24.12
CA VAL A 153 -22.09 10.16 24.94
C VAL A 153 -20.57 10.10 24.77
N HIS A 154 -19.97 8.92 24.85
CA HIS A 154 -18.53 8.76 24.65
C HIS A 154 -18.07 9.23 23.27
N ILE A 155 -18.80 8.84 22.21
CA ILE A 155 -18.46 9.23 20.82
C ILE A 155 -18.57 10.76 20.63
N ARG A 156 -19.64 11.40 21.13
CA ARG A 156 -19.84 12.85 20.98
C ARG A 156 -18.95 13.67 21.89
N GLU A 157 -18.95 13.39 23.18
CA GLU A 157 -18.37 14.28 24.18
C GLU A 157 -16.88 13.99 24.39
N THR A 158 -16.50 12.70 24.43
CA THR A 158 -15.09 12.32 24.67
C THR A 158 -14.29 12.33 23.37
N LEU A 159 -14.82 11.74 22.30
CA LEU A 159 -14.12 11.62 21.02
C LEU A 159 -14.38 12.78 20.07
N GLN A 160 -15.30 13.68 20.40
CA GLN A 160 -15.64 14.88 19.61
C GLN A 160 -16.04 14.56 18.17
N TYR A 161 -16.85 13.50 18.00
CA TYR A 161 -17.47 13.17 16.72
C TYR A 161 -18.95 13.55 16.73
N ASP A 162 -19.31 14.50 15.88
CA ASP A 162 -20.68 15.00 15.76
C ASP A 162 -21.61 14.03 15.02
N ASP A 163 -21.10 13.48 13.90
CA ASP A 163 -21.85 12.61 13.00
C ASP A 163 -21.66 11.13 13.37
N ILE A 164 -22.78 10.44 13.64
CA ILE A 164 -22.81 9.08 14.14
C ILE A 164 -23.76 8.22 13.31
N ILE A 165 -23.32 7.01 13.00
CA ILE A 165 -24.12 5.95 12.40
C ILE A 165 -24.48 4.95 13.48
N ILE A 166 -25.79 4.63 13.58
CA ILE A 166 -26.31 3.55 14.42
C ILE A 166 -26.83 2.46 13.50
N GLU A 167 -26.28 1.25 13.65
CA GLU A 167 -26.55 0.11 12.79
C GLU A 167 -26.77 -1.18 13.58
N GLN A 168 -27.49 -2.11 12.98
CA GLN A 168 -27.59 -3.48 13.43
C GLN A 168 -26.19 -4.11 13.52
N HIS A 169 -25.92 -4.83 14.61
CA HIS A 169 -24.76 -5.70 14.70
C HIS A 169 -24.98 -6.93 13.83
N VAL A 170 -24.05 -7.17 12.91
CA VAL A 170 -24.07 -8.36 12.04
C VAL A 170 -23.03 -9.33 12.57
N GLU A 171 -23.48 -10.54 12.90
CA GLU A 171 -22.60 -11.64 13.31
C GLU A 171 -22.05 -12.37 12.07
N GLY A 172 -20.80 -12.82 12.16
CA GLY A 172 -20.16 -13.60 11.11
C GLY A 172 -18.67 -13.31 10.96
N GLU A 173 -18.07 -13.89 9.92
CA GLU A 173 -16.65 -13.73 9.60
C GLU A 173 -16.43 -12.47 8.78
N GLU A 174 -15.60 -11.55 9.28
CA GLU A 174 -15.27 -10.30 8.58
C GLU A 174 -14.22 -10.54 7.50
N CYS A 175 -14.64 -10.44 6.24
CA CYS A 175 -13.83 -10.76 5.08
C CYS A 175 -13.60 -9.53 4.21
N ARG A 176 -12.35 -9.35 3.77
CA ARG A 176 -12.04 -8.48 2.63
C ARG A 176 -12.05 -9.31 1.35
N ILE A 177 -12.95 -9.00 0.44
CA ILE A 177 -13.11 -9.64 -0.86
C ILE A 177 -12.63 -8.69 -1.94
N TYR A 178 -11.94 -9.20 -2.96
CA TYR A 178 -11.57 -8.42 -4.14
C TYR A 178 -12.34 -8.91 -5.36
N VAL A 179 -13.00 -7.99 -6.04
CA VAL A 179 -13.84 -8.25 -7.22
C VAL A 179 -13.25 -7.51 -8.42
N ILE A 180 -13.24 -8.19 -9.57
CA ILE A 180 -12.97 -7.61 -10.88
C ILE A 180 -14.11 -8.04 -11.80
N GLU A 181 -14.78 -7.08 -12.40
CA GLU A 181 -15.96 -7.27 -13.23
C GLU A 181 -16.98 -8.20 -12.55
N ASP A 182 -17.19 -9.39 -13.11
CA ASP A 182 -18.16 -10.38 -12.65
C ASP A 182 -17.56 -11.46 -11.75
N GLN A 183 -16.31 -11.29 -11.32
CA GLN A 183 -15.56 -12.35 -10.66
C GLN A 183 -14.96 -11.91 -9.32
N VAL A 184 -15.14 -12.77 -8.31
CA VAL A 184 -14.39 -12.69 -7.05
C VAL A 184 -13.02 -13.33 -7.25
N ILE A 185 -11.96 -12.53 -7.16
CA ILE A 185 -10.59 -12.98 -7.34
C ILE A 185 -10.04 -13.63 -6.08
N GLY A 186 -10.42 -13.13 -4.91
CA GLY A 186 -9.97 -13.67 -3.64
C GLY A 186 -10.63 -13.01 -2.44
N ALA A 187 -10.59 -13.69 -1.31
CA ALA A 187 -11.06 -13.19 -0.04
C ALA A 187 -10.10 -13.52 1.10
N ALA A 188 -9.97 -12.60 2.04
CA ALA A 188 -9.17 -12.78 3.24
C ALA A 188 -9.99 -12.41 4.48
N ASN A 189 -10.16 -13.37 5.38
CA ASN A 189 -10.62 -13.13 6.74
C ASN A 189 -9.49 -12.48 7.55
N ARG A 190 -9.81 -11.51 8.40
CA ARG A 190 -8.84 -10.85 9.27
C ARG A 190 -9.08 -11.28 10.72
N ILE A 191 -8.25 -12.18 11.22
CA ILE A 191 -8.32 -12.59 12.62
C ILE A 191 -7.64 -11.51 13.47
N PRO A 192 -8.27 -11.06 14.58
CA PRO A 192 -7.63 -10.11 15.50
C PRO A 192 -6.26 -10.60 15.98
N ALA A 193 -5.42 -9.65 16.41
CA ALA A 193 -4.09 -9.97 16.91
C ALA A 193 -4.20 -10.98 18.06
N HIS A 194 -3.44 -12.05 18.01
CA HIS A 194 -3.51 -13.14 18.98
C HIS A 194 -2.16 -13.85 19.12
N ILE A 195 -2.00 -14.66 20.16
CA ILE A 195 -0.92 -15.63 20.32
C ILE A 195 -1.51 -16.99 20.69
N ILE A 196 -0.74 -18.06 20.49
CA ILE A 196 -1.11 -19.42 20.88
C ILE A 196 -0.06 -19.88 21.89
N GLY A 197 -0.51 -20.30 23.07
CA GLY A 197 0.35 -20.85 24.12
C GLY A 197 1.06 -22.12 23.67
N ASP A 198 2.34 -22.23 24.00
CA ASP A 198 3.15 -23.44 23.82
C ASP A 198 3.48 -24.12 25.16
N GLY A 199 2.88 -23.65 26.27
CA GLY A 199 3.12 -24.14 27.61
C GLY A 199 4.53 -23.90 28.15
N LYS A 200 5.37 -23.11 27.46
CA LYS A 200 6.78 -22.93 27.80
C LYS A 200 7.23 -21.47 27.77
N SER A 201 6.81 -20.72 26.75
CA SER A 201 7.18 -19.33 26.56
C SER A 201 6.19 -18.37 27.20
N THR A 202 6.72 -17.24 27.67
CA THR A 202 5.88 -16.17 28.21
C THR A 202 5.05 -15.49 27.12
N VAL A 203 3.96 -14.82 27.50
CA VAL A 203 3.15 -13.99 26.57
C VAL A 203 4.04 -13.04 25.76
N LYS A 204 5.01 -12.38 26.41
CA LYS A 204 5.94 -11.46 25.75
C LYS A 204 6.83 -12.17 24.73
N GLU A 205 7.38 -13.33 25.06
CA GLU A 205 8.19 -14.14 24.15
C GLU A 205 7.39 -14.61 22.94
N LEU A 206 6.13 -15.04 23.15
CA LEU A 206 5.23 -15.45 22.07
C LEU A 206 4.92 -14.28 21.12
N ILE A 207 4.71 -13.08 21.65
CA ILE A 207 4.55 -11.86 20.84
C ILE A 207 5.82 -11.57 20.03
N ASP A 208 7.01 -11.67 20.65
CA ASP A 208 8.30 -11.42 19.99
C ASP A 208 8.57 -12.46 18.87
N LEU A 209 8.28 -13.74 19.12
CA LEU A 209 8.37 -14.82 18.14
C LEU A 209 7.41 -14.60 16.97
N LYS A 210 6.15 -14.25 17.25
CA LYS A 210 5.16 -13.93 16.22
C LYS A 210 5.60 -12.73 15.38
N ASN A 211 6.08 -11.66 16.00
CA ASN A 211 6.60 -10.49 15.29
C ASN A 211 7.85 -10.80 14.45
N LYS A 212 8.72 -11.71 14.90
CA LYS A 212 9.85 -12.20 14.11
C LYS A 212 9.39 -12.93 12.87
N HIS A 213 8.33 -13.74 12.98
CA HIS A 213 7.70 -14.38 11.82
C HIS A 213 7.06 -13.35 10.89
N ARG A 214 6.23 -12.42 11.41
CA ARG A 214 5.58 -11.37 10.62
C ARG A 214 6.56 -10.53 9.77
N LYS A 215 7.81 -10.34 10.23
CA LYS A 215 8.86 -9.64 9.48
C LYS A 215 9.26 -10.32 8.17
N THR A 216 9.03 -11.63 8.02
CA THR A 216 9.32 -12.36 6.77
C THR A 216 8.22 -12.19 5.73
N ASN A 217 6.99 -11.87 6.15
CA ASN A 217 5.84 -11.65 5.26
C ASN A 217 5.81 -10.20 4.73
N PRO A 218 5.88 -9.96 3.40
CA PRO A 218 5.88 -8.61 2.82
C PRO A 218 4.66 -7.74 3.17
N SER A 219 3.51 -8.36 3.42
CA SER A 219 2.27 -7.67 3.82
C SER A 219 2.28 -7.28 5.31
N LEU A 220 2.89 -8.11 6.15
CA LEU A 220 2.85 -7.97 7.62
C LEU A 220 4.12 -7.34 8.22
N SER A 221 5.21 -7.21 7.47
CA SER A 221 6.53 -6.88 8.01
C SER A 221 6.63 -5.53 8.75
N LYS A 222 5.73 -4.58 8.46
CA LYS A 222 5.64 -3.28 9.16
C LYS A 222 4.40 -3.17 10.06
N ARG A 223 3.59 -4.22 10.13
CA ARG A 223 2.33 -4.29 10.88
C ARG A 223 2.50 -5.22 12.09
N LEU A 224 3.45 -4.88 12.94
CA LEU A 224 3.81 -5.69 14.11
C LEU A 224 2.81 -5.51 15.25
N ILE A 225 2.65 -6.55 16.07
CA ILE A 225 1.91 -6.47 17.32
C ILE A 225 2.73 -5.59 18.27
N LYS A 226 2.16 -4.45 18.67
CA LYS A 226 2.76 -3.54 19.65
C LYS A 226 2.07 -3.76 20.99
N ILE A 227 2.87 -3.89 22.04
CA ILE A 227 2.39 -3.93 23.42
C ILE A 227 2.03 -2.50 23.81
N ASP A 228 0.74 -2.23 23.93
CA ASP A 228 0.16 -0.97 24.41
C ASP A 228 -0.93 -1.27 25.44
N ASP A 229 -1.58 -0.22 25.95
CA ASP A 229 -2.55 -0.36 27.03
C ASP A 229 -3.75 -1.26 26.67
N GLU A 230 -4.15 -1.33 25.40
CA GLU A 230 -5.21 -2.26 24.99
C GLU A 230 -4.74 -3.70 25.12
N VAL A 231 -3.55 -4.03 24.62
CA VAL A 231 -2.97 -5.37 24.77
C VAL A 231 -2.86 -5.76 26.23
N LEU A 232 -2.35 -4.85 27.08
CA LEU A 232 -2.19 -5.10 28.52
C LEU A 232 -3.54 -5.37 29.22
N ARG A 233 -4.56 -4.55 28.94
CA ARG A 233 -5.90 -4.75 29.51
C ARG A 233 -6.52 -6.08 29.08
N LEU A 234 -6.39 -6.45 27.81
CA LEU A 234 -6.96 -7.69 27.28
C LEU A 234 -6.30 -8.93 27.89
N ILE A 235 -4.96 -8.97 27.99
CA ILE A 235 -4.30 -10.11 28.63
C ILE A 235 -4.66 -10.20 30.12
N GLU A 236 -4.70 -9.08 30.84
CA GLU A 236 -5.07 -9.03 32.26
C GLU A 236 -6.52 -9.52 32.46
N SER A 237 -7.44 -9.14 31.57
CA SER A 237 -8.84 -9.61 31.62
C SER A 237 -8.99 -11.13 31.46
N THR A 238 -8.00 -11.78 30.83
CA THR A 238 -7.93 -13.23 30.69
C THR A 238 -7.13 -13.92 31.80
N GLY A 239 -6.68 -13.17 32.82
CA GLY A 239 -5.90 -13.69 33.94
C GLY A 239 -4.40 -13.87 33.64
N TYR A 240 -3.90 -13.30 32.54
CA TYR A 240 -2.50 -13.38 32.14
C TYR A 240 -1.78 -12.04 32.28
N THR A 241 -0.48 -12.11 32.55
CA THR A 241 0.47 -10.99 32.45
C THR A 241 1.46 -11.25 31.31
N LEU A 242 2.30 -10.25 30.98
CA LEU A 242 3.35 -10.43 29.99
C LEU A 242 4.35 -11.55 30.32
N ASP A 243 4.56 -11.82 31.60
CA ASP A 243 5.49 -12.85 32.10
C ASP A 243 4.79 -14.20 32.35
N SER A 244 3.47 -14.26 32.18
CA SER A 244 2.72 -15.50 32.34
C SER A 244 2.95 -16.44 31.16
N ILE A 245 2.86 -17.75 31.40
CA ILE A 245 3.01 -18.80 30.38
C ILE A 245 1.62 -19.37 30.05
N PRO A 246 1.06 -19.08 28.87
CA PRO A 246 -0.23 -19.63 28.46
C PRO A 246 -0.15 -21.14 28.22
N LYS A 247 -1.25 -21.86 28.50
CA LYS A 247 -1.28 -23.32 28.33
C LYS A 247 -1.10 -23.69 26.86
N GLN A 248 -0.56 -24.88 26.62
CA GLN A 248 -0.39 -25.42 25.27
C GLN A 248 -1.72 -25.41 24.50
N GLY A 249 -1.74 -24.75 23.35
CA GLY A 249 -2.91 -24.66 22.47
C GLY A 249 -3.92 -23.56 22.84
N GLU A 250 -3.73 -22.87 23.96
CA GLU A 250 -4.62 -21.79 24.38
C GLU A 250 -4.41 -20.54 23.53
N GLN A 251 -5.47 -20.05 22.89
CA GLN A 251 -5.42 -18.84 22.06
C GLN A 251 -5.79 -17.62 22.90
N LEU A 252 -4.85 -16.67 23.01
CA LEU A 252 -5.08 -15.38 23.67
C LEU A 252 -5.20 -14.27 22.63
N PHE A 253 -6.35 -13.60 22.60
CA PHE A 253 -6.55 -12.41 21.79
C PHE A 253 -5.92 -11.19 22.48
N LEU A 254 -5.19 -10.41 21.70
CA LEU A 254 -4.47 -9.21 22.12
C LEU A 254 -5.19 -7.92 21.66
N ARG A 255 -6.20 -8.05 20.80
CA ARG A 255 -7.05 -6.97 20.27
C ARG A 255 -8.45 -7.51 20.03
N GLU A 256 -9.45 -6.66 20.20
CA GLU A 256 -10.83 -6.97 19.80
C GLU A 256 -11.01 -6.81 18.28
N LYS A 257 -10.34 -5.81 17.70
CA LYS A 257 -10.51 -5.42 16.30
C LYS A 257 -9.60 -6.24 15.37
N SER A 258 -10.17 -6.68 14.27
CA SER A 258 -9.56 -7.44 13.15
C SER A 258 -8.57 -6.63 12.28
N ASN A 259 -8.04 -5.50 12.77
CA ASN A 259 -7.22 -4.62 11.95
C ASN A 259 -5.83 -5.22 11.68
N LEU A 260 -5.49 -5.41 10.39
CA LEU A 260 -4.15 -5.84 9.99
C LEU A 260 -3.06 -4.90 10.51
N SER A 261 -3.31 -3.58 10.52
CA SER A 261 -2.37 -2.59 11.04
C SER A 261 -2.11 -2.71 12.54
N ALA A 262 -3.02 -3.34 13.29
CA ALA A 262 -2.91 -3.58 14.73
C ALA A 262 -2.32 -4.97 15.06
N GLY A 263 -1.80 -5.69 14.06
CA GLY A 263 -1.20 -7.00 14.27
C GLY A 263 -2.12 -8.19 13.96
N GLY A 264 -3.29 -7.96 13.37
CA GLY A 264 -4.16 -9.04 12.90
C GLY A 264 -3.51 -9.91 11.82
N ASP A 265 -4.04 -11.11 11.66
CA ASP A 265 -3.58 -12.12 10.70
C ASP A 265 -4.59 -12.30 9.56
N PRO A 266 -4.17 -12.17 8.29
CA PRO A 266 -5.02 -12.50 7.16
C PRO A 266 -5.05 -14.03 6.94
N VAL A 267 -6.22 -14.60 6.71
CA VAL A 267 -6.40 -16.02 6.36
C VAL A 267 -7.18 -16.10 5.06
N ASP A 268 -6.73 -16.92 4.11
CA ASP A 268 -7.47 -17.14 2.87
C ASP A 268 -8.87 -17.68 3.19
N PHE A 269 -9.88 -16.92 2.77
CA PHE A 269 -11.29 -17.22 2.94
C PHE A 269 -11.97 -17.51 1.60
N THR A 270 -11.21 -17.48 0.50
CA THR A 270 -11.74 -17.67 -0.84
C THR A 270 -12.47 -19.01 -1.00
N PRO A 271 -11.99 -20.15 -0.46
CA PRO A 271 -12.69 -21.43 -0.57
C PRO A 271 -14.04 -21.49 0.15
N GLN A 272 -14.26 -20.64 1.15
CA GLN A 272 -15.48 -20.62 1.98
C GLN A 272 -16.60 -19.78 1.35
N LEU A 273 -16.32 -19.02 0.29
CA LEU A 273 -17.34 -18.23 -0.40
C LEU A 273 -18.22 -19.10 -1.29
N THR A 274 -19.51 -19.12 -0.97
CA THR A 274 -20.59 -19.69 -1.79
C THR A 274 -20.90 -18.86 -3.04
N GLU A 275 -21.65 -19.42 -3.99
CA GLU A 275 -22.15 -18.65 -5.15
C GLU A 275 -22.96 -17.42 -4.73
N GLU A 276 -23.80 -17.56 -3.69
CA GLU A 276 -24.62 -16.46 -3.18
C GLU A 276 -23.77 -15.30 -2.64
N THR A 277 -22.79 -15.59 -1.78
CA THR A 277 -21.89 -14.56 -1.24
C THR A 277 -21.03 -13.91 -2.33
N ARG A 278 -20.62 -14.67 -3.35
CA ARG A 278 -19.91 -14.12 -4.52
C ARG A 278 -20.82 -13.22 -5.35
N ALA A 279 -22.07 -13.60 -5.57
CA ALA A 279 -23.05 -12.81 -6.30
C ALA A 279 -23.33 -11.47 -5.59
N ILE A 280 -23.48 -11.48 -4.26
CA ILE A 280 -23.64 -10.26 -3.46
C ILE A 280 -22.42 -9.34 -3.62
N ALA A 281 -21.21 -9.89 -3.54
CA ALA A 281 -19.97 -9.15 -3.71
C ALA A 281 -19.87 -8.50 -5.12
N VAL A 282 -20.21 -9.24 -6.18
CA VAL A 282 -20.24 -8.73 -7.56
C VAL A 282 -21.32 -7.66 -7.74
N GLN A 283 -22.53 -7.89 -7.22
CA GLN A 283 -23.63 -6.93 -7.28
C GLN A 283 -23.26 -5.62 -6.57
N ALA A 284 -22.57 -5.69 -5.43
CA ALA A 284 -22.07 -4.52 -4.71
C ALA A 284 -21.06 -3.71 -5.52
N ALA A 285 -20.11 -4.38 -6.19
CA ALA A 285 -19.14 -3.72 -7.06
C ALA A 285 -19.82 -3.00 -8.24
N LYS A 286 -20.78 -3.68 -8.89
CA LYS A 286 -21.60 -3.11 -9.97
C LYS A 286 -22.43 -1.92 -9.52
N ALA A 287 -23.12 -2.04 -8.39
CA ALA A 287 -23.93 -0.96 -7.82
C ALA A 287 -23.09 0.28 -7.52
N ALA A 288 -21.86 0.10 -7.02
CA ALA A 288 -20.94 1.20 -6.77
C ALA A 288 -20.28 1.77 -8.06
N GLY A 289 -20.60 1.21 -9.24
CA GLY A 289 -20.02 1.63 -10.52
C GLY A 289 -18.53 1.35 -10.62
N LEU A 290 -18.04 0.26 -10.01
CA LEU A 290 -16.61 -0.09 -9.97
C LEU A 290 -16.35 -1.33 -10.82
N ALA A 291 -15.50 -1.18 -11.83
CA ALA A 291 -15.02 -2.33 -12.60
C ALA A 291 -14.10 -3.25 -11.78
N HIS A 292 -13.45 -2.73 -10.75
CA HIS A 292 -12.82 -3.55 -9.72
C HIS A 292 -12.75 -2.80 -8.40
N CYS A 293 -12.83 -3.53 -7.29
CA CYS A 293 -12.75 -2.96 -5.96
C CYS A 293 -12.42 -4.02 -4.90
N GLY A 294 -12.02 -3.58 -3.71
CA GLY A 294 -12.12 -4.41 -2.53
C GLY A 294 -13.37 -4.05 -1.73
N LEU A 295 -14.06 -5.05 -1.21
CA LEU A 295 -15.23 -4.87 -0.36
C LEU A 295 -15.03 -5.60 0.97
N ASP A 296 -15.51 -4.98 2.03
CA ASP A 296 -15.53 -5.58 3.36
C ASP A 296 -16.94 -6.09 3.60
N MET A 297 -17.06 -7.40 3.84
CA MET A 297 -18.32 -8.11 3.97
C MET A 297 -18.27 -9.02 5.19
N ILE A 298 -19.34 -9.04 5.98
CA ILE A 298 -19.50 -10.02 7.06
C ILE A 298 -20.29 -11.20 6.49
N ILE A 299 -19.75 -12.40 6.67
CA ILE A 299 -20.29 -13.63 6.10
C ILE A 299 -20.76 -14.55 7.22
N ASP A 300 -22.04 -14.88 7.21
CA ASP A 300 -22.58 -15.95 8.03
C ASP A 300 -22.42 -17.26 7.26
N THR A 301 -21.40 -18.05 7.62
CA THR A 301 -21.09 -19.33 6.97
C THR A 301 -22.12 -20.41 7.27
N LYS A 302 -22.96 -20.26 8.29
CA LYS A 302 -24.02 -21.22 8.61
C LYS A 302 -25.25 -20.99 7.73
N ARG A 303 -25.58 -19.72 7.47
CA ARG A 303 -26.72 -19.32 6.62
C ARG A 303 -26.34 -19.10 5.16
N ASN A 304 -25.05 -19.07 4.83
CA ASN A 304 -24.51 -18.75 3.52
C ASN A 304 -24.87 -17.34 3.00
N THR A 305 -25.17 -16.43 3.91
CA THR A 305 -25.53 -15.03 3.60
C THR A 305 -24.36 -14.09 3.82
N GLY A 306 -24.33 -12.96 3.10
CA GLY A 306 -23.32 -11.91 3.26
C GLY A 306 -23.94 -10.53 3.41
N VAL A 307 -23.34 -9.69 4.25
CA VAL A 307 -23.74 -8.28 4.43
C VAL A 307 -22.56 -7.36 4.15
N VAL A 308 -22.71 -6.46 3.17
CA VAL A 308 -21.65 -5.55 2.74
C VAL A 308 -21.54 -4.38 3.72
N ILE A 309 -20.34 -4.19 4.25
CA ILE A 309 -20.02 -3.16 5.26
C ILE A 309 -19.36 -1.94 4.62
N GLU A 310 -18.45 -2.15 3.67
CA GLU A 310 -17.72 -1.06 3.01
C GLU A 310 -17.31 -1.48 1.59
N VAL A 311 -17.27 -0.53 0.67
CA VAL A 311 -16.72 -0.70 -0.69
C VAL A 311 -15.56 0.27 -0.88
N ASN A 312 -14.42 -0.25 -1.29
CA ASN A 312 -13.15 0.47 -1.39
C ASN A 312 -12.59 0.43 -2.82
N SER A 313 -12.61 1.59 -3.49
CA SER A 313 -12.03 1.76 -4.84
C SER A 313 -10.50 1.70 -4.89
N ARG A 314 -9.81 1.79 -3.74
CA ARG A 314 -8.34 1.67 -3.63
C ARG A 314 -7.98 0.68 -2.52
N ALA A 315 -8.50 -0.54 -2.60
CA ALA A 315 -8.27 -1.55 -1.59
C ALA A 315 -6.82 -2.05 -1.57
N HIS A 316 -6.31 -2.34 -0.37
CA HIS A 316 -5.02 -3.01 -0.21
C HIS A 316 -5.20 -4.50 -0.47
N ILE A 317 -4.45 -5.03 -1.45
CA ILE A 317 -4.54 -6.43 -1.90
C ILE A 317 -3.57 -7.37 -1.17
N GLY A 318 -2.75 -6.86 -0.24
CA GLY A 318 -1.69 -7.65 0.39
C GLY A 318 -2.19 -8.76 1.31
N SER A 319 -3.38 -8.62 1.93
CA SER A 319 -3.97 -9.68 2.75
C SER A 319 -4.40 -10.90 1.94
N ILE A 320 -4.77 -10.67 0.68
CA ILE A 320 -5.22 -11.72 -0.24
C ILE A 320 -4.01 -12.40 -0.92
N MET A 321 -2.97 -11.64 -1.26
CA MET A 321 -1.75 -12.19 -1.87
C MET A 321 -0.83 -12.92 -0.87
N PHE A 322 -0.76 -12.43 0.37
CA PHE A 322 0.15 -12.92 1.40
C PHE A 322 -0.61 -13.27 2.69
N PRO A 323 -1.52 -14.26 2.64
CA PRO A 323 -2.18 -14.71 3.86
C PRO A 323 -1.14 -15.29 4.83
N GLU A 324 -1.51 -15.37 6.10
CA GLU A 324 -0.79 -16.10 7.15
C GLU A 324 -1.15 -17.58 7.13
N ARG A 325 -2.34 -17.93 6.63
CA ARG A 325 -2.81 -19.32 6.44
C ARG A 325 -3.66 -19.44 5.17
N GLY A 326 -3.54 -20.55 4.46
CA GLY A 326 -4.25 -20.81 3.20
C GLY A 326 -3.45 -20.45 1.96
N GLU A 327 -4.11 -20.11 0.85
CA GLU A 327 -3.47 -19.87 -0.44
C GLU A 327 -3.55 -18.40 -0.87
N GLY A 328 -2.42 -17.81 -1.24
CA GLY A 328 -2.39 -16.46 -1.81
C GLY A 328 -3.05 -16.39 -3.20
N ARG A 329 -3.89 -15.38 -3.44
CA ARG A 329 -4.54 -15.17 -4.74
C ARG A 329 -3.86 -14.06 -5.55
N ASP A 330 -3.71 -14.30 -6.85
CA ASP A 330 -3.00 -13.41 -7.78
C ASP A 330 -3.88 -12.25 -8.28
N VAL A 331 -4.16 -11.32 -7.37
CA VAL A 331 -4.90 -10.09 -7.69
C VAL A 331 -4.16 -9.20 -8.71
N PRO A 332 -2.83 -9.02 -8.66
CA PRO A 332 -2.08 -8.27 -9.68
C PRO A 332 -2.32 -8.80 -11.09
N LYS A 333 -2.22 -10.12 -11.30
CA LYS A 333 -2.50 -10.76 -12.59
C LYS A 333 -3.89 -10.40 -13.10
N ALA A 334 -4.91 -10.54 -12.26
CA ALA A 334 -6.29 -10.26 -12.65
C ALA A 334 -6.52 -8.78 -12.97
N ILE A 335 -5.87 -7.85 -12.26
CA ILE A 335 -5.89 -6.42 -12.60
C ILE A 335 -5.25 -6.18 -13.97
N ILE A 336 -4.08 -6.76 -14.24
CA ILE A 336 -3.41 -6.58 -15.54
C ILE A 336 -4.20 -7.23 -16.68
N ASP A 337 -4.82 -8.39 -16.46
CA ASP A 337 -5.73 -9.02 -17.43
C ASP A 337 -6.88 -8.07 -17.84
N TYR A 338 -7.45 -7.34 -16.88
CA TYR A 338 -8.55 -6.39 -17.14
C TYR A 338 -8.10 -5.10 -17.87
N TYR A 339 -6.91 -4.58 -17.57
CA TYR A 339 -6.41 -3.35 -18.22
C TYR A 339 -5.72 -3.62 -19.57
N PHE A 340 -5.08 -4.77 -19.73
CA PHE A 340 -4.29 -5.17 -20.89
C PHE A 340 -4.57 -6.64 -21.29
N PRO A 341 -5.81 -6.99 -21.68
CA PRO A 341 -6.18 -8.36 -22.04
C PRO A 341 -5.32 -8.96 -23.17
N GLU A 342 -4.77 -8.11 -24.04
CA GLU A 342 -3.86 -8.50 -25.13
C GLU A 342 -2.52 -9.08 -24.64
N THR A 343 -2.19 -8.92 -23.35
CA THR A 343 -0.93 -9.42 -22.77
C THR A 343 -1.09 -10.74 -22.02
N VAL A 344 -2.29 -11.30 -21.95
CA VAL A 344 -2.55 -12.57 -21.26
C VAL A 344 -1.66 -13.68 -21.85
N GLY A 345 -0.98 -14.42 -20.97
CA GLY A 345 -0.04 -15.49 -21.35
C GLY A 345 1.38 -15.03 -21.67
N SER A 346 1.63 -13.72 -21.80
CA SER A 346 2.99 -13.18 -21.92
C SER A 346 3.53 -12.89 -20.52
N ASN A 347 4.39 -13.74 -19.97
CA ASN A 347 5.02 -13.47 -18.67
C ASN A 347 6.43 -14.04 -18.62
N ILE A 348 7.39 -13.21 -18.18
CA ILE A 348 8.72 -13.67 -17.82
C ILE A 348 8.81 -13.67 -16.30
N GLU A 349 8.70 -14.88 -15.77
CA GLU A 349 8.78 -15.13 -14.35
C GLU A 349 10.21 -14.91 -13.82
N ASN A 350 10.33 -14.78 -12.50
CA ASN A 350 11.62 -14.75 -11.79
C ASN A 350 12.57 -13.60 -12.15
N VAL A 351 12.03 -12.48 -12.63
CA VAL A 351 12.79 -11.21 -12.75
C VAL A 351 12.10 -10.08 -12.01
N TYR A 352 12.85 -9.07 -11.57
CA TYR A 352 12.28 -7.85 -10.96
C TYR A 352 13.11 -6.62 -11.32
N PHE A 353 12.56 -5.42 -11.13
CA PHE A 353 13.28 -4.17 -11.34
C PHE A 353 13.72 -3.53 -10.01
N ASN A 354 14.78 -2.71 -10.05
CA ASN A 354 15.35 -2.06 -8.87
C ASN A 354 14.46 -0.90 -8.35
N TYR A 355 13.40 -1.26 -7.62
CA TYR A 355 12.44 -0.32 -7.04
C TYR A 355 13.06 0.67 -6.07
N LYS A 356 14.06 0.23 -5.28
CA LYS A 356 14.78 1.07 -4.32
C LYS A 356 15.41 2.28 -5.00
N THR A 357 16.11 2.06 -6.11
CA THR A 357 16.75 3.12 -6.89
C THR A 357 15.72 4.08 -7.45
N ILE A 358 14.65 3.55 -8.05
CA ILE A 358 13.57 4.34 -8.65
C ILE A 358 12.95 5.28 -7.61
N VAL A 359 12.52 4.73 -6.47
CA VAL A 359 11.91 5.50 -5.38
C VAL A 359 12.88 6.52 -4.82
N SER A 360 14.17 6.17 -4.68
CA SER A 360 15.19 7.10 -4.19
C SER A 360 15.39 8.30 -5.13
N LEU A 361 15.38 8.08 -6.45
CA LEU A 361 15.52 9.16 -7.44
C LEU A 361 14.31 10.09 -7.44
N LEU A 362 13.10 9.54 -7.42
CA LEU A 362 11.86 10.33 -7.36
C LEU A 362 11.76 11.13 -6.06
N ARG A 363 12.05 10.50 -4.91
CA ARG A 363 11.98 11.17 -3.58
C ARG A 363 13.03 12.24 -3.38
N SER A 364 14.19 12.12 -4.02
CA SER A 364 15.24 13.13 -3.94
C SER A 364 14.99 14.32 -4.85
N GLY A 365 13.96 14.28 -5.69
CA GLY A 365 13.64 15.32 -6.67
C GLY A 365 14.64 15.38 -7.84
N VAL A 366 15.49 14.36 -7.99
CA VAL A 366 16.46 14.29 -9.10
C VAL A 366 15.73 14.11 -10.43
N VAL A 367 14.62 13.37 -10.42
CA VAL A 367 13.75 13.16 -11.58
C VAL A 367 12.29 13.33 -11.16
N GLY A 368 11.46 13.88 -12.05
CA GLY A 368 10.01 13.92 -11.89
C GLY A 368 9.33 12.61 -12.30
N GLU A 369 9.94 11.88 -13.23
CA GLU A 369 9.48 10.59 -13.75
C GLU A 369 10.66 9.67 -14.07
N PHE A 370 10.40 8.36 -14.08
CA PHE A 370 11.39 7.33 -14.37
C PHE A 370 10.74 6.21 -15.18
N ILE A 371 11.19 6.02 -16.41
CA ILE A 371 10.80 4.88 -17.26
C ILE A 371 11.71 3.71 -16.89
N VAL A 372 11.10 2.60 -16.46
CA VAL A 372 11.80 1.39 -16.07
C VAL A 372 12.30 0.69 -17.34
N PRO A 373 13.57 0.27 -17.42
CA PRO A 373 14.06 -0.53 -18.53
C PRO A 373 13.18 -1.77 -18.74
N SER A 374 12.86 -2.09 -19.99
CA SER A 374 11.99 -3.22 -20.32
C SER A 374 12.47 -4.52 -19.66
N ALA A 375 11.53 -5.38 -19.27
CA ALA A 375 11.85 -6.75 -18.92
C ALA A 375 12.58 -7.43 -20.10
N PRO A 376 13.42 -8.43 -19.83
CA PRO A 376 13.94 -9.32 -20.88
C PRO A 376 12.79 -9.79 -21.78
N SER A 377 13.05 -10.11 -23.04
CA SER A 377 12.02 -10.62 -23.96
C SER A 377 11.96 -12.15 -24.01
N GLN A 378 12.91 -12.82 -23.38
CA GLN A 378 13.05 -14.28 -23.37
C GLN A 378 13.42 -14.78 -21.97
N PRO A 379 13.08 -16.04 -21.63
CA PRO A 379 13.50 -16.65 -20.37
C PRO A 379 15.02 -16.61 -20.18
N LEU A 380 15.45 -16.40 -18.94
CA LEU A 380 16.86 -16.31 -18.59
C LEU A 380 17.33 -17.59 -17.89
N VAL A 381 18.53 -18.05 -18.24
CA VAL A 381 19.27 -19.04 -17.47
C VAL A 381 19.89 -18.33 -16.27
N GLN A 382 19.71 -18.90 -15.08
CA GLN A 382 20.15 -18.29 -13.82
C GLN A 382 21.12 -19.20 -13.08
N LYS A 383 22.28 -18.66 -12.70
CA LYS A 383 23.31 -19.37 -11.93
C LYS A 383 23.79 -18.54 -10.75
N SER A 384 24.23 -19.24 -9.73
CA SER A 384 24.92 -18.66 -8.59
C SER A 384 26.31 -19.27 -8.41
N TYR A 385 27.25 -18.44 -7.95
CA TYR A 385 28.61 -18.82 -7.64
C TYR A 385 28.94 -18.35 -6.23
N LEU A 386 29.36 -19.29 -5.38
CA LEU A 386 29.86 -19.01 -4.05
C LEU A 386 31.38 -19.12 -4.05
N LEU A 387 32.05 -17.97 -3.95
CA LEU A 387 33.50 -17.87 -4.01
C LEU A 387 34.09 -17.79 -2.59
N THR A 388 35.17 -18.54 -2.36
CA THR A 388 35.94 -18.50 -1.11
C THR A 388 37.38 -18.02 -1.34
N GLY A 389 38.04 -17.53 -0.29
CA GLY A 389 39.41 -17.02 -0.34
C GLY A 389 39.50 -15.53 0.00
N LYS A 390 40.49 -14.84 -0.55
CA LYS A 390 40.65 -13.38 -0.44
C LYS A 390 39.82 -12.70 -1.53
N VAL A 391 38.50 -12.69 -1.34
CA VAL A 391 37.51 -12.18 -2.32
C VAL A 391 36.78 -10.92 -1.87
N GLN A 392 36.88 -10.55 -0.60
CA GLN A 392 36.32 -9.32 -0.05
C GLN A 392 37.40 -8.24 0.14
N GLY A 393 37.02 -6.95 0.06
CA GLY A 393 37.94 -5.82 0.22
C GLY A 393 38.95 -5.63 -0.94
N VAL A 394 38.86 -6.45 -1.99
CA VAL A 394 39.80 -6.47 -3.13
C VAL A 394 39.20 -5.92 -4.42
N GLY A 395 38.04 -5.26 -4.34
CA GLY A 395 37.34 -4.70 -5.50
C GLY A 395 36.60 -5.73 -6.37
N TYR A 396 36.49 -6.99 -5.93
CA TYR A 396 35.92 -8.09 -6.71
C TYR A 396 34.48 -7.81 -7.18
N ARG A 397 33.59 -7.33 -6.30
CA ARG A 397 32.19 -7.03 -6.67
C ARG A 397 32.07 -6.03 -7.83
N ARG A 398 32.90 -4.98 -7.85
CA ARG A 398 32.92 -4.00 -8.96
C ARG A 398 33.55 -4.55 -10.23
N PHE A 399 34.56 -5.42 -10.09
CA PHE A 399 35.14 -6.13 -11.21
C PHE A 399 34.08 -7.02 -11.91
N LEU A 400 33.32 -7.79 -11.12
CA LEU A 400 32.22 -8.61 -11.62
C LEU A 400 31.12 -7.77 -12.26
N GLN A 401 30.72 -6.66 -11.62
CA GLN A 401 29.70 -5.78 -12.18
C GLN A 401 30.06 -5.27 -13.58
N ARG A 402 31.30 -4.81 -13.78
CA ARG A 402 31.73 -4.33 -15.11
C ARG A 402 31.66 -5.43 -16.16
N LYS A 403 32.10 -6.65 -15.82
CA LYS A 403 32.06 -7.78 -16.76
C LYS A 403 30.63 -8.24 -17.03
N ALA A 404 29.80 -8.35 -16.00
CA ALA A 404 28.40 -8.71 -16.13
C ALA A 404 27.66 -7.74 -17.06
N ILE A 405 27.87 -6.42 -16.91
CA ILE A 405 27.32 -5.41 -17.82
C ILE A 405 27.82 -5.63 -19.26
N SER A 406 29.12 -5.93 -19.46
CA SER A 406 29.67 -6.19 -20.81
C SER A 406 29.07 -7.43 -21.48
N PHE A 407 28.65 -8.42 -20.69
CA PHE A 407 27.95 -9.62 -21.14
C PHE A 407 26.43 -9.47 -21.12
N ARG A 408 25.90 -8.27 -20.85
CA ARG A 408 24.46 -8.00 -20.71
C ARG A 408 23.76 -8.90 -19.68
N LEU A 409 24.51 -9.33 -18.67
CA LEU A 409 24.00 -10.15 -17.58
C LEU A 409 23.30 -9.29 -16.54
N HIS A 410 22.22 -9.85 -16.01
CA HIS A 410 21.46 -9.37 -14.88
C HIS A 410 21.91 -10.10 -13.62
N GLY A 411 21.60 -9.60 -12.42
CA GLY A 411 22.03 -10.26 -11.19
C GLY A 411 22.59 -9.35 -10.12
N PHE A 412 23.39 -9.93 -9.25
CA PHE A 412 24.05 -9.19 -8.19
C PHE A 412 25.31 -9.89 -7.67
N ALA A 413 26.12 -9.12 -6.95
CA ALA A 413 27.22 -9.65 -6.15
C ALA A 413 27.14 -9.14 -4.70
N GLU A 414 27.21 -10.06 -3.73
CA GLU A 414 27.04 -9.81 -2.30
C GLU A 414 28.19 -10.41 -1.47
N ASN A 415 28.76 -9.60 -0.59
CA ASN A 415 29.70 -10.10 0.41
C ASN A 415 28.92 -10.71 1.59
N LEU A 416 29.15 -12.00 1.87
CA LEU A 416 28.54 -12.69 3.01
C LEU A 416 29.35 -12.46 4.29
N LYS A 417 28.70 -12.68 5.44
CA LYS A 417 29.32 -12.50 6.77
C LYS A 417 30.50 -13.44 7.04
N ASP A 418 30.51 -14.61 6.41
CA ASP A 418 31.54 -15.65 6.54
C ASP A 418 32.74 -15.45 5.59
N LYS A 419 32.98 -14.20 5.16
CA LYS A 419 34.05 -13.80 4.22
C LYS A 419 33.93 -14.39 2.80
N LYS A 420 32.82 -15.04 2.47
CA LYS A 420 32.53 -15.53 1.11
C LYS A 420 31.91 -14.45 0.23
N LEU A 421 31.96 -14.64 -1.07
CA LEU A 421 31.32 -13.77 -2.05
C LEU A 421 30.29 -14.59 -2.84
N LEU A 422 29.02 -14.20 -2.74
CA LEU A 422 27.94 -14.73 -3.56
C LEU A 422 27.80 -13.88 -4.82
N VAL A 423 27.73 -14.53 -5.97
CA VAL A 423 27.49 -13.90 -7.27
C VAL A 423 26.31 -14.61 -7.90
N VAL A 424 25.29 -13.88 -8.29
CA VAL A 424 24.15 -14.40 -9.04
C VAL A 424 24.13 -13.70 -10.39
N VAL A 425 23.97 -14.48 -11.46
CA VAL A 425 23.85 -13.97 -12.83
C VAL A 425 22.64 -14.61 -13.51
N ALA A 426 21.97 -13.81 -14.34
CA ALA A 426 20.90 -14.26 -15.22
C ALA A 426 21.11 -13.68 -16.62
N GLY A 427 20.98 -14.51 -17.64
CA GLY A 427 21.23 -14.11 -19.03
C GLY A 427 20.81 -15.18 -20.03
N THR A 428 21.19 -14.98 -21.29
CA THR A 428 21.07 -16.04 -22.30
C THR A 428 22.00 -17.21 -21.96
N LYS A 429 21.74 -18.39 -22.53
CA LYS A 429 22.60 -19.56 -22.32
C LYS A 429 24.04 -19.25 -22.73
N GLU A 430 24.22 -18.54 -23.83
CA GLU A 430 25.50 -18.13 -24.38
C GLU A 430 26.22 -17.14 -23.47
N ASP A 431 25.52 -16.16 -22.89
CA ASP A 431 26.11 -15.19 -21.95
C ASP A 431 26.56 -15.85 -20.64
N ILE A 432 25.78 -16.82 -20.14
CA ILE A 432 26.11 -17.59 -18.94
C ILE A 432 27.36 -18.44 -19.17
N LEU A 433 27.47 -19.12 -20.32
CA LEU A 433 28.67 -19.91 -20.66
C LEU A 433 29.93 -19.04 -20.73
N ARG A 434 29.83 -17.85 -21.32
CA ARG A 434 30.93 -16.88 -21.34
C ARG A 434 31.31 -16.41 -19.92
N PHE A 435 30.32 -16.24 -19.05
CA PHE A 435 30.58 -15.87 -17.65
C PHE A 435 31.17 -17.00 -16.82
N ASP A 436 30.75 -18.25 -17.07
CA ASP A 436 31.33 -19.45 -16.44
C ASP A 436 32.83 -19.54 -16.70
N GLU A 437 33.25 -19.34 -17.94
CA GLU A 437 34.67 -19.33 -18.31
C GLU A 437 35.40 -18.15 -17.64
N PHE A 438 34.81 -16.95 -17.73
CA PHE A 438 35.39 -15.74 -17.14
C PHE A 438 35.62 -15.87 -15.62
N ILE A 439 34.62 -16.34 -14.86
CA ILE A 439 34.73 -16.37 -13.39
C ILE A 439 35.76 -17.40 -12.90
N LYS A 440 36.04 -18.42 -13.72
CA LYS A 440 37.05 -19.46 -13.46
C LYS A 440 38.47 -19.00 -13.81
N THR A 441 38.62 -18.08 -14.76
CA THR A 441 39.92 -17.69 -15.33
C THR A 441 40.42 -16.32 -14.85
N GLU A 442 39.55 -15.31 -14.83
CA GLU A 442 39.90 -13.93 -14.54
C GLU A 442 39.57 -13.53 -13.09
N ARG A 443 40.43 -12.69 -12.49
CA ARG A 443 40.23 -12.15 -11.14
C ARG A 443 40.94 -10.81 -10.94
N PRO A 444 40.49 -9.97 -9.99
CA PRO A 444 41.23 -8.76 -9.63
C PRO A 444 42.64 -9.09 -9.11
N LEU A 445 43.64 -8.25 -9.41
CA LEU A 445 45.04 -8.45 -8.99
C LEU A 445 45.23 -8.74 -7.50
N LYS A 446 44.43 -8.11 -6.63
CA LYS A 446 44.54 -8.25 -5.17
C LYS A 446 43.77 -9.47 -4.62
N ALA A 447 43.05 -10.19 -5.47
CA ALA A 447 42.15 -11.28 -5.08
C ALA A 447 42.83 -12.65 -5.20
N THR A 448 42.48 -13.54 -4.28
CA THR A 448 42.88 -14.96 -4.33
C THR A 448 41.63 -15.80 -4.13
N VAL A 449 41.27 -16.60 -5.13
CA VAL A 449 40.12 -17.51 -5.06
C VAL A 449 40.62 -18.90 -4.68
N LYS A 450 40.06 -19.47 -3.61
CA LYS A 450 40.38 -20.84 -3.15
C LYS A 450 39.45 -21.87 -3.77
N SER A 451 38.15 -21.57 -3.81
CA SER A 451 37.15 -22.43 -4.45
C SER A 451 36.00 -21.60 -5.00
N ILE A 452 35.32 -22.16 -5.99
CA ILE A 452 34.09 -21.65 -6.59
C ILE A 452 33.09 -22.80 -6.55
N GLN A 453 31.96 -22.61 -5.87
CA GLN A 453 30.85 -23.56 -5.92
C GLN A 453 29.76 -22.97 -6.80
N GLU A 454 29.34 -23.73 -7.81
CA GLU A 454 28.34 -23.33 -8.79
C GLU A 454 27.03 -24.06 -8.52
N GLN A 455 25.91 -23.35 -8.61
CA GLN A 455 24.57 -23.91 -8.41
C GLN A 455 23.55 -23.21 -9.33
N GLU A 456 22.52 -23.93 -9.75
CA GLU A 456 21.35 -23.30 -10.36
C GLU A 456 20.68 -22.35 -9.37
N TRP A 457 20.23 -21.21 -9.87
CA TRP A 457 19.50 -20.22 -9.07
C TRP A 457 18.03 -20.23 -9.45
N THR A 458 17.15 -20.37 -8.45
CA THR A 458 15.71 -20.54 -8.67
C THR A 458 14.87 -19.35 -8.20
N LYS A 459 15.47 -18.38 -7.53
CA LYS A 459 14.77 -17.20 -6.99
C LYS A 459 14.79 -16.05 -7.99
N ALA A 460 13.92 -15.06 -7.80
CA ALA A 460 13.89 -13.92 -8.69
C ALA A 460 15.22 -13.13 -8.75
N VAL A 461 15.53 -12.57 -9.91
CA VAL A 461 16.75 -11.80 -10.18
C VAL A 461 16.43 -10.39 -10.64
N ASN A 462 17.16 -9.39 -10.12
CA ASN A 462 17.04 -8.01 -10.57
C ASN A 462 17.50 -7.86 -12.02
N VAL A 463 16.75 -7.14 -12.86
CA VAL A 463 17.20 -6.72 -14.19
C VAL A 463 18.22 -5.60 -14.05
N GLY A 464 19.43 -5.92 -14.52
CA GLY A 464 20.65 -5.14 -14.30
C GLY A 464 21.53 -5.80 -13.24
N PHE A 465 22.77 -5.36 -13.09
CA PHE A 465 23.72 -5.98 -12.16
C PHE A 465 24.02 -5.09 -10.94
N GLU A 466 23.59 -5.54 -9.76
CA GLU A 466 23.73 -4.78 -8.50
C GLU A 466 24.92 -5.25 -7.65
N VAL A 467 25.55 -4.31 -6.95
CA VAL A 467 26.55 -4.61 -5.91
C VAL A 467 25.89 -4.41 -4.55
N LEU A 468 25.46 -5.51 -3.93
CA LEU A 468 24.75 -5.46 -2.64
C LEU A 468 25.73 -5.19 -1.49
N GLY A 469 25.27 -4.44 -0.48
CA GLY A 469 26.08 -4.07 0.68
C GLY A 469 27.01 -2.87 0.48
N GLU A 470 26.91 -2.13 -0.63
CA GLU A 470 27.47 -0.76 -0.69
C GLU A 470 26.49 0.23 -0.03
N ASN A 471 26.94 0.90 1.04
CA ASN A 471 26.16 1.96 1.67
C ASN A 471 26.08 3.17 0.72
N LYS A 472 24.86 3.39 0.22
CA LYS A 472 24.37 4.46 -0.67
C LYS A 472 24.68 4.26 -2.15
N PRO A 473 23.67 4.30 -3.05
CA PRO A 473 23.93 4.50 -4.46
C PRO A 473 24.69 5.83 -4.61
N LYS A 474 25.93 5.76 -5.10
CA LYS A 474 26.64 6.98 -5.49
C LYS A 474 25.98 7.47 -6.77
N LEU A 475 25.16 8.51 -6.68
CA LEU A 475 24.73 9.28 -7.85
C LEU A 475 25.96 9.49 -8.76
N PRO A 476 25.84 9.23 -10.08
CA PRO A 476 26.90 9.55 -11.03
C PRO A 476 27.37 10.98 -10.79
N VAL A 477 28.68 11.23 -10.84
CA VAL A 477 29.26 12.55 -10.53
C VAL A 477 28.59 13.66 -11.35
N LYS A 478 28.19 13.35 -12.58
CA LYS A 478 27.40 14.23 -13.46
C LYS A 478 26.05 14.62 -12.84
N LEU A 479 25.23 13.65 -12.44
CA LEU A 479 23.94 13.91 -11.78
C LEU A 479 24.09 14.62 -10.43
N LYS A 480 25.19 14.41 -9.70
CA LYS A 480 25.44 15.18 -8.47
C LYS A 480 25.65 16.66 -8.74
N ARG A 481 26.39 16.98 -9.81
CA ARG A 481 26.61 18.37 -10.24
C ARG A 481 25.32 19.00 -10.73
N GLU A 482 24.58 18.30 -11.59
CA GLU A 482 23.28 18.77 -12.09
C GLU A 482 22.29 19.01 -10.94
N LEU A 483 22.17 18.07 -10.00
CA LEU A 483 21.31 18.22 -8.82
C LEU A 483 21.73 19.41 -7.93
N GLN A 484 23.04 19.67 -7.81
CA GLN A 484 23.53 20.79 -7.03
C GLN A 484 23.16 22.13 -7.70
N VAL A 485 23.32 22.23 -9.02
CA VAL A 485 22.91 23.40 -9.81
C VAL A 485 21.40 23.63 -9.69
N GLU A 486 20.59 22.58 -9.81
CA GLU A 486 19.13 22.69 -9.72
C GLU A 486 18.67 23.13 -8.31
N ARG A 487 19.36 22.67 -7.27
CA ARG A 487 19.11 23.09 -5.87
C ARG A 487 19.44 24.56 -5.64
N GLU A 488 20.55 25.04 -6.20
CA GLU A 488 20.93 26.45 -6.12
C GLU A 488 19.91 27.34 -6.85
N LYS A 489 19.46 26.92 -8.04
CA LYS A 489 18.42 27.63 -8.81
C LYS A 489 17.09 27.68 -8.08
N ASN A 490 16.64 26.56 -7.50
CA ASN A 490 15.41 26.52 -6.71
C ASN A 490 15.50 27.39 -5.45
N LYS A 491 16.66 27.44 -4.80
CA LYS A 491 16.89 28.33 -3.66
C LYS A 491 16.77 29.80 -4.07
N GLN A 492 17.39 30.19 -5.19
CA GLN A 492 17.28 31.55 -5.73
C GLN A 492 15.82 31.92 -6.07
N LEU A 493 15.09 31.05 -6.77
CA LEU A 493 13.68 31.24 -7.10
C LEU A 493 12.81 31.40 -5.83
N THR A 494 13.10 30.62 -4.80
CA THR A 494 12.38 30.69 -3.52
C THR A 494 12.62 32.05 -2.86
N GLU A 495 13.87 32.53 -2.81
CA GLU A 495 14.23 33.85 -2.26
C GLU A 495 13.60 35.00 -3.08
N GLU A 496 13.51 34.87 -4.40
CA GLU A 496 12.82 35.84 -5.26
C GLU A 496 11.31 35.85 -5.00
N MET A 497 10.69 34.68 -4.84
CA MET A 497 9.28 34.57 -4.47
C MET A 497 8.98 35.27 -3.14
N THR A 498 9.81 35.07 -2.10
CA THR A 498 9.61 35.73 -0.81
C THR A 498 9.69 37.26 -0.96
N LYS A 499 10.67 37.78 -1.71
CA LYS A 499 10.81 39.22 -1.98
C LYS A 499 9.61 39.78 -2.75
N LEU A 500 9.09 39.03 -3.71
CA LEU A 500 7.90 39.40 -4.48
C LEU A 500 6.65 39.43 -3.60
N GLU A 501 6.47 38.46 -2.71
CA GLU A 501 5.38 38.43 -1.74
C GLU A 501 5.45 39.60 -0.75
N GLU A 502 6.62 39.91 -0.21
CA GLU A 502 6.83 41.08 0.64
C GLU A 502 6.46 42.38 -0.08
N LYS A 503 6.93 42.53 -1.33
CA LYS A 503 6.62 43.69 -2.17
C LYS A 503 5.13 43.79 -2.49
N TYR A 504 4.49 42.66 -2.81
CA TYR A 504 3.05 42.58 -3.05
C TYR A 504 2.26 43.00 -1.80
N ASN A 505 2.63 42.47 -0.63
CA ASN A 505 1.99 42.81 0.64
C ASN A 505 2.19 44.29 0.99
N LEU A 506 3.37 44.85 0.74
CA LEU A 506 3.63 46.28 0.91
C LEU A 506 2.77 47.14 -0.04
N MET A 507 2.68 46.74 -1.31
CA MET A 507 1.86 47.43 -2.32
C MET A 507 0.37 47.38 -1.96
N LYS A 508 -0.11 46.23 -1.49
CA LYS A 508 -1.48 46.03 -1.00
C LYS A 508 -1.79 46.92 0.20
N ARG A 509 -0.86 47.05 1.16
CA ARG A 509 -0.98 47.99 2.28
C ARG A 509 -1.02 49.44 1.82
N LYS A 510 -0.15 49.83 0.87
CA LYS A 510 -0.17 51.18 0.28
C LYS A 510 -1.48 51.47 -0.43
N TYR A 511 -1.98 50.52 -1.23
CA TYR A 511 -3.25 50.63 -1.92
C TYR A 511 -4.41 50.83 -0.95
N ARG A 512 -4.47 50.02 0.12
CA ARG A 512 -5.47 50.15 1.18
C ARG A 512 -5.43 51.51 1.87
N ARG A 513 -4.24 52.02 2.19
CA ARG A 513 -4.07 53.38 2.75
C ARG A 513 -4.56 54.47 1.79
N ILE A 514 -4.33 54.31 0.49
CA ILE A 514 -4.85 55.24 -0.52
C ILE A 514 -6.38 55.18 -0.53
N GLU A 515 -6.98 53.99 -0.54
CA GLU A 515 -8.43 53.81 -0.49
C GLU A 515 -9.08 54.44 0.76
N GLU A 516 -8.42 54.33 1.90
CA GLU A 516 -8.89 54.84 3.19
C GLU A 516 -8.63 56.35 3.37
N SER A 517 -7.78 56.95 2.53
CA SER A 517 -7.43 58.38 2.64
C SER A 517 -8.61 59.31 2.33
N LEU A 518 -8.69 60.41 3.08
CA LEU A 518 -9.70 61.47 2.91
C LEU A 518 -9.67 62.05 1.48
N SER A 519 -8.48 62.29 0.92
CA SER A 519 -8.33 62.81 -0.44
C SER A 519 -8.87 61.84 -1.51
N TRP A 520 -8.65 60.54 -1.36
CA TRP A 520 -9.22 59.53 -2.27
C TRP A 520 -10.73 59.47 -2.13
N ARG A 521 -11.27 59.42 -0.91
CA ARG A 521 -12.72 59.37 -0.67
C ARG A 521 -13.43 60.61 -1.21
N ILE A 522 -12.88 61.81 -0.99
CA ILE A 522 -13.44 63.09 -1.45
C ILE A 522 -13.37 63.23 -2.98
N THR A 523 -12.30 62.74 -3.62
CA THR A 523 -12.17 62.78 -5.09
C THR A 523 -12.97 61.71 -5.83
N ARG A 524 -13.68 60.81 -5.12
CA ARG A 524 -14.48 59.71 -5.71
C ARG A 524 -15.52 60.19 -6.75
N PRO A 525 -16.26 61.30 -6.56
CA PRO A 525 -17.21 61.81 -7.56
C PRO A 525 -16.50 62.26 -8.85
N ILE A 526 -15.39 62.98 -8.73
CA ILE A 526 -14.58 63.47 -9.85
C ILE A 526 -14.00 62.29 -10.65
N ARG A 527 -13.56 61.22 -9.97
CA ARG A 527 -13.02 60.02 -10.61
C ARG A 527 -14.10 59.19 -11.32
N LYS A 528 -15.32 59.11 -10.77
CA LYS A 528 -16.47 58.50 -11.46
C LYS A 528 -16.85 59.30 -12.71
N LEU A 529 -16.88 60.63 -12.63
CA LEU A 529 -17.11 61.52 -13.78
C LEU A 529 -16.05 61.31 -14.88
N LYS A 530 -14.77 61.19 -14.52
CA LYS A 530 -13.67 60.96 -15.48
C LYS A 530 -13.74 59.59 -16.18
N ILE A 531 -14.29 58.57 -15.51
CA ILE A 531 -14.52 57.23 -16.08
C ILE A 531 -15.78 57.23 -16.98
N MET A 532 -16.80 58.02 -16.64
CA MET A 532 -17.99 58.17 -17.48
C MET A 532 -17.69 58.98 -18.75
N THR A 533 -16.87 60.04 -18.67
CA THR A 533 -16.47 60.83 -19.84
C THR A 533 -15.47 60.11 -20.74
N SER A 534 -14.66 59.17 -20.21
CA SER A 534 -13.78 58.33 -21.04
C SER A 534 -14.51 57.15 -21.70
N ARG A 535 -15.64 56.70 -21.16
CA ARG A 535 -16.54 55.72 -21.79
C ARG A 535 -17.50 56.31 -22.83
N GLY A 536 -17.70 57.63 -22.85
CA GLY A 536 -18.46 58.34 -23.89
C GLY A 536 -17.64 58.75 -25.13
N LYS A 537 -16.36 58.40 -25.19
CA LYS A 537 -15.44 58.68 -26.32
C LYS A 537 -14.74 57.43 -26.87
N ARG A 538 -15.38 56.25 -26.75
CA ARG A 538 -14.95 55.05 -27.46
C ARG A 538 -16.08 54.51 -28.29
#